data_AF-A0A7X3KY36-F1
#
_entry.id   AF-A0A7X3KY36-F1
#
_cell.length_a   1.000
_cell.length_b   1.000
_cell.length_c   1.000
_cell.angle_alpha   90.00
_cell.angle_beta   90.00
_cell.angle_gamma   90.00
#
_symmetry.space_group_name_H-M   'P 1'
#
loop_
_entity.id
_entity.type
_entity.pdbx_description
1 polymer ?
#
loop_
_entity_poly.entity_id
_entity_poly.type
_entity_poly.pdbx_seq_one_letter_code
_entity_poly.pdbx_strand_id
1 'polypeptide(L)'
;GSLVQVLTIHSAPRLEVELSSIPEIFHPFSEEFGWEYNKVFVDDVSYHEGHGQAYENYGIDRQRGCLVIVRPDQYVSGIANLEDIGEVDGFFSDFLKPQSK
;
A
#
# COMPACT_ATOMS: atom_id res chain seq x y z
N GLY A 1 -0.60 -7.25 16.91
CA GLY A 1 -0.45 -7.09 15.45
C GLY A 1 -1.65 -6.36 14.91
N SER A 2 -1.47 -5.51 13.89
CA SER A 2 -2.60 -4.85 13.20
C SER A 2 -3.46 -5.89 12.48
N LEU A 3 -4.78 -5.71 12.46
CA LEU A 3 -5.71 -6.58 11.73
C LEU A 3 -5.53 -6.45 10.21
N VAL A 4 -5.25 -5.24 9.74
CA VAL A 4 -5.01 -4.91 8.33
C VAL A 4 -3.58 -4.39 8.20
N GLN A 5 -2.84 -4.94 7.23
CA GLN A 5 -1.53 -4.45 6.84
C GLN A 5 -1.67 -3.59 5.59
N VAL A 6 -1.16 -2.36 5.66
CA VAL A 6 -1.10 -1.45 4.51
C VAL A 6 0.31 -1.50 3.94
N LEU A 7 0.40 -1.74 2.62
CA LEU A 7 1.63 -1.64 1.84
C LEU A 7 1.43 -0.53 0.80
N THR A 8 2.47 0.29 0.60
CA THR A 8 2.47 1.37 -0.37
C THR A 8 3.45 1.06 -1.48
N ILE A 9 3.03 1.15 -2.74
CA ILE A 9 3.90 0.99 -3.91
C ILE A 9 3.74 2.25 -4.75
N HIS A 10 4.77 3.08 -4.86
CA HIS A 10 4.72 4.29 -5.69
C HIS A 10 5.44 4.12 -7.03
N SER A 11 5.09 4.93 -8.02
CA SER A 11 5.69 4.89 -9.37
C SER A 11 6.64 6.06 -9.67
N ALA A 12 6.94 6.89 -8.67
CA ALA A 12 7.93 7.97 -8.78
C ALA A 12 9.37 7.43 -8.71
N PRO A 13 10.35 8.10 -9.35
CA PRO A 13 11.76 7.70 -9.29
C PRO A 13 12.24 7.57 -7.84
N ARG A 14 12.91 6.46 -7.50
CA ARG A 14 13.26 6.15 -6.10
C ARG A 14 14.17 7.20 -5.43
N LEU A 15 14.94 7.93 -6.24
CA LEU A 15 15.87 8.96 -5.76
C LEU A 15 15.19 10.32 -5.55
N GLU A 16 13.93 10.47 -5.96
CA GLU A 16 13.15 11.70 -5.82
C GLU A 16 12.16 11.64 -4.64
N VAL A 17 11.97 10.45 -4.04
CA VAL A 17 11.05 10.24 -2.91
C VAL A 17 11.83 9.77 -1.69
N GLU A 18 11.90 10.63 -0.69
CA GLU A 18 12.43 10.27 0.64
C GLU A 18 11.33 9.61 1.46
N LEU A 19 11.66 8.57 2.25
CA LEU A 19 10.68 7.89 3.10
C LEU A 19 9.98 8.86 4.06
N SER A 20 10.72 9.82 4.61
CA SER A 20 10.19 10.85 5.52
C SER A 20 9.19 11.82 4.87
N SER A 21 9.11 11.86 3.54
CA SER A 21 8.10 12.65 2.82
C SER A 21 6.75 11.94 2.71
N ILE A 22 6.73 10.62 2.94
CA ILE A 22 5.51 9.81 2.93
C ILE A 22 4.84 9.95 4.31
N PRO A 23 3.51 10.00 4.40
CA PRO A 23 2.82 10.03 5.69
C PRO A 23 3.15 8.82 6.58
N GLU A 24 3.40 9.05 7.87
CA GLU A 24 3.83 8.00 8.84
C GLU A 24 2.85 6.83 8.95
N ILE A 25 1.57 7.00 8.62
CA ILE A 25 0.60 5.90 8.61
C ILE A 25 1.02 4.75 7.67
N PHE A 26 1.78 5.06 6.61
CA PHE A 26 2.30 4.09 5.65
C PHE A 26 3.64 3.47 6.06
N HIS A 27 4.34 4.07 7.03
CA HIS A 27 5.61 3.59 7.58
C HIS A 27 5.71 3.99 9.06
N PRO A 28 4.93 3.37 9.96
CA PRO A 28 4.83 3.84 11.34
C PRO A 28 6.17 3.71 12.07
N PHE A 29 6.44 4.65 12.99
CA PHE A 29 7.57 4.58 13.90
C PHE A 29 7.24 3.72 15.12
N SER A 30 8.19 2.88 15.51
CA SER A 30 8.21 2.15 16.77
C SER A 30 9.37 2.66 17.64
N GLU A 31 9.14 2.93 18.92
CA GLU A 31 10.23 3.29 19.84
C GLU A 31 11.25 2.16 20.01
N GLU A 32 10.81 0.91 19.84
CA GLU A 32 11.68 -0.27 19.99
C GLU A 32 12.46 -0.58 18.70
N PHE A 33 11.82 -0.41 17.53
CA PHE A 33 12.36 -0.88 16.24
C PHE A 33 12.68 0.23 15.23
N GLY A 34 12.31 1.48 15.52
CA GLY A 34 12.45 2.61 14.61
C GLY A 34 11.38 2.63 13.52
N TRP A 35 11.72 3.19 12.36
CA TRP A 35 10.83 3.27 11.20
C TRP A 35 10.58 1.91 10.55
N GLU A 36 9.33 1.67 10.14
CA GLU A 36 8.97 0.47 9.38
C GLU A 36 9.33 0.58 7.88
N TYR A 37 10.57 0.21 7.55
CA TYR A 37 11.10 0.26 6.18
C TYR A 37 10.48 -0.77 5.22
N ASN A 38 9.76 -1.78 5.73
CA ASN A 38 9.21 -2.90 4.92
C ASN A 38 7.75 -2.68 4.48
N LYS A 39 7.29 -1.43 4.43
CA LYS A 39 5.91 -1.09 4.04
C LYS A 39 5.80 -0.19 2.82
N VAL A 40 6.91 0.41 2.40
CA VAL A 40 6.97 1.29 1.22
C VAL A 40 7.89 0.66 0.19
N PHE A 41 7.38 0.52 -1.02
CA PHE A 41 8.07 -0.03 -2.18
C PHE A 41 7.92 0.92 -3.36
N VAL A 42 8.73 0.68 -4.39
CA VAL A 42 8.75 1.49 -5.60
C VAL A 42 8.76 0.58 -6.84
N ASP A 43 7.95 0.95 -7.84
CA ASP A 43 8.03 0.40 -9.19
C ASP A 43 8.98 1.25 -10.04
N ASP A 44 10.27 0.98 -9.90
CA ASP A 44 11.36 1.67 -10.59
C ASP A 44 12.49 0.69 -10.92
N VAL A 45 13.46 1.12 -11.71
CA VAL A 45 14.61 0.30 -12.11
C VAL A 45 15.46 -0.06 -10.89
N SER A 46 15.69 -1.36 -10.70
CA SER A 46 16.62 -1.90 -9.72
C SER A 46 17.98 -2.17 -10.37
N TYR A 47 19.05 -2.18 -9.55
CA TYR A 47 20.42 -2.36 -10.05
C TYR A 47 20.69 -3.78 -10.57
N HIS A 48 19.99 -4.79 -10.05
CA HIS A 48 20.24 -6.20 -10.35
C HIS A 48 19.12 -6.90 -11.11
N GLU A 49 17.88 -6.38 -11.05
CA GLU A 49 16.70 -7.08 -11.59
C GLU A 49 15.97 -6.26 -12.66
N GLY A 50 16.51 -5.10 -13.05
CA GLY A 50 15.87 -4.20 -14.01
C GLY A 50 14.59 -3.56 -13.45
N HIS A 51 13.67 -3.18 -14.33
CA HIS A 51 12.41 -2.53 -13.96
C HIS A 51 11.27 -3.55 -14.01
N GLY A 52 10.62 -3.82 -12.87
CA GLY A 52 9.53 -4.80 -12.77
C GLY A 52 8.25 -4.39 -13.52
N GLN A 53 8.02 -3.09 -13.69
CA GLN A 53 6.89 -2.51 -14.44
C GLN A 53 5.54 -2.94 -13.85
N ALA A 54 5.45 -3.01 -12.52
CA ALA A 54 4.25 -3.44 -11.81
C ALA A 54 3.02 -2.60 -12.20
N TYR A 55 3.14 -1.28 -12.29
CA TYR A 55 2.01 -0.42 -12.69
C TYR A 55 1.52 -0.76 -14.10
N GLU A 56 2.41 -0.93 -15.07
CA GLU A 56 2.06 -1.27 -16.45
C GLU A 56 1.48 -2.68 -16.54
N ASN A 57 2.13 -3.67 -15.94
CA ASN A 57 1.74 -5.07 -15.99
C ASN A 57 0.40 -5.34 -15.29
N TYR A 58 0.04 -4.55 -14.28
CA TYR A 58 -1.26 -4.61 -13.61
C TYR A 58 -2.30 -3.63 -14.19
N GLY A 59 -1.97 -2.85 -15.22
CA GLY A 59 -2.89 -1.90 -15.85
C GLY A 59 -3.28 -0.72 -14.95
N ILE A 60 -2.39 -0.34 -14.03
CA ILE A 60 -2.59 0.75 -13.07
C ILE A 60 -2.12 2.07 -13.70
N ASP A 61 -2.99 3.07 -13.68
CA ASP A 61 -2.62 4.43 -14.09
C ASP A 61 -1.59 5.03 -13.10
N ARG A 62 -0.44 5.49 -13.62
CA ARG A 62 0.68 5.98 -12.79
C ARG A 62 0.38 7.29 -12.05
N GLN A 63 -0.61 8.06 -12.47
CA GLN A 63 -0.97 9.32 -11.82
C GLN A 63 -2.12 9.14 -10.82
N ARG A 64 -3.07 8.24 -11.13
CA ARG A 64 -4.24 7.98 -10.30
C ARG A 64 -4.01 6.90 -9.25
N GLY A 65 -3.21 5.89 -9.59
CA GLY A 65 -3.01 4.71 -8.74
C GLY A 65 -4.30 3.91 -8.54
N CYS A 66 -4.28 3.02 -7.54
CA CYS A 66 -5.45 2.28 -7.08
C CYS A 66 -5.23 1.75 -5.66
N LEU A 67 -6.31 1.36 -5.00
CA LEU A 67 -6.29 0.57 -3.77
C LEU A 67 -6.68 -0.88 -4.11
N VAL A 68 -5.89 -1.84 -3.63
CA VAL A 68 -6.16 -3.27 -3.81
C VAL A 68 -6.35 -3.92 -2.45
N ILE A 69 -7.45 -4.64 -2.28
CA ILE A 69 -7.74 -5.39 -1.05
C ILE A 69 -7.36 -6.84 -1.28
N VAL A 70 -6.40 -7.34 -0.50
CA VAL A 70 -5.92 -8.72 -0.56
C VAL A 70 -6.28 -9.44 0.75
N ARG A 71 -6.84 -10.63 0.63
CA ARG A 71 -7.20 -11.49 1.75
C ARG A 71 -5.97 -12.15 2.39
N PRO A 72 -6.09 -12.66 3.62
CA PRO A 72 -5.03 -13.43 4.28
C PRO A 72 -4.57 -14.68 3.50
N ASP A 73 -5.41 -15.23 2.61
CA ASP A 73 -5.07 -16.34 1.70
C ASP A 73 -4.50 -15.89 0.35
N GLN A 74 -4.08 -14.61 0.25
CA GLN A 74 -3.42 -14.00 -0.91
C GLN A 74 -4.31 -13.79 -2.14
N TYR A 75 -5.63 -13.96 -2.03
CA TYR A 75 -6.58 -13.63 -3.10
C TYR A 75 -7.00 -12.16 -3.08
N VAL A 76 -7.11 -11.55 -4.25
CA VAL A 76 -7.69 -10.21 -4.42
C VAL A 76 -9.19 -10.27 -4.17
N SER A 77 -9.67 -9.45 -3.24
CA SER A 77 -11.09 -9.29 -2.91
C SER A 77 -11.74 -8.07 -3.53
N GLY A 78 -10.96 -7.04 -3.87
CA GLY A 78 -11.50 -5.78 -4.37
C GLY A 78 -10.41 -4.87 -4.91
N ILE A 79 -10.81 -3.98 -5.81
CA ILE A 79 -9.99 -2.92 -6.40
C ILE A 79 -10.85 -1.65 -6.41
N ALA A 80 -10.31 -0.55 -5.90
CA ALA A 80 -11.00 0.75 -5.82
C ALA A 80 -10.05 1.88 -6.24
N ASN A 81 -10.58 3.06 -6.58
CA ASN A 81 -9.73 4.25 -6.68
C ASN A 81 -9.29 4.70 -5.28
N LEU A 82 -8.22 5.50 -5.21
CA LEU A 82 -7.71 5.99 -3.92
C LEU A 82 -8.71 6.91 -3.21
N GLU A 83 -9.57 7.58 -3.96
CA GLU A 83 -10.59 8.50 -3.45
C GLU A 83 -11.91 7.81 -3.03
N ASP A 84 -12.11 6.53 -3.37
CA ASP A 84 -13.35 5.79 -3.14
C ASP A 84 -13.46 5.24 -1.70
N ILE A 85 -13.26 6.11 -0.72
CA ILE A 85 -13.19 5.77 0.72
C ILE A 85 -14.47 5.03 1.19
N GLY A 86 -15.64 5.43 0.68
CA GLY A 86 -16.91 4.83 1.06
C GLY A 86 -17.07 3.38 0.61
N GLU A 87 -16.48 3.00 -0.53
CA GLU A 87 -16.52 1.62 -1.02
C GLU A 87 -15.66 0.71 -0.14
N VAL A 88 -14.48 1.19 0.25
CA VAL A 88 -13.56 0.47 1.14
C VAL A 88 -14.15 0.32 2.54
N ASP A 89 -14.74 1.38 3.09
CA ASP A 89 -15.41 1.34 4.39
C ASP A 89 -16.59 0.37 4.42
N GLY A 90 -17.44 0.41 3.37
CA GLY A 90 -18.54 -0.53 3.20
C GLY A 90 -18.07 -1.98 3.12
N PHE A 91 -17.04 -2.25 2.31
CA PHE A 91 -16.47 -3.59 2.17
C PHE A 91 -16.06 -4.19 3.51
N PHE A 92 -15.30 -3.47 4.33
CA PHE A 92 -14.84 -3.99 5.62
C PHE A 92 -15.97 -4.06 6.67
N SER A 93 -16.92 -3.13 6.64
CA SER A 93 -18.05 -3.10 7.57
C SER A 93 -18.98 -4.31 7.44
N ASP A 94 -19.03 -4.95 6.27
CA ASP A 94 -19.87 -6.12 6.03
C ASP A 94 -19.43 -7.38 6.79
N PHE A 95 -18.16 -7.47 7.20
CA PHE A 95 -17.64 -8.68 7.86
C PHE A 95 -16.74 -8.45 9.07
N LEU A 96 -16.17 -7.25 9.24
CA LEU A 96 -15.40 -6.91 10.44
C LEU A 96 -16.31 -6.40 11.55
N LYS A 97 -15.97 -6.76 12.79
CA LYS A 97 -16.60 -6.18 13.98
C LYS A 97 -15.74 -5.03 14.49
N PRO A 98 -16.33 -3.88 14.88
CA PRO A 98 -15.59 -2.84 15.56
C PRO A 98 -14.88 -3.39 16.79
N GLN A 99 -13.62 -3.02 16.97
CA GLN A 99 -12.87 -3.41 18.16
C GLN A 99 -13.55 -2.77 19.38
N SER A 100 -14.00 -3.61 20.32
CA SER A 100 -14.51 -3.13 21.61
C SER A 100 -13.34 -2.60 22.42
N LYS A 101 -13.55 -1.47 23.11
CA LYS A 101 -12.55 -0.93 24.05
C LYS A 101 -12.35 -1.86 25.24
#